data_AF-A0A401FMI2-F1
#
_entry.id   AF-A0A401FMI2-F1
#
_cell.length_a   1.000
_cell.length_b   1.000
_cell.length_c   1.000
_cell.angle_alpha   90.00
_cell.angle_beta   90.00
_cell.angle_gamma   90.00
#
_symmetry.space_group_name_H-M   'P 1'
#
loop_
_entity.id
_entity.type
_entity.pdbx_description
1 polymer ?
#
loop_
_entity_poly.entity_id
_entity_poly.type
_entity_poly.pdbx_seq_one_letter_code
_entity_poly.pdbx_strand_id
1 'polypeptide(L)' 'MDKKSQGYMNVKDADPDIIIDLKYATPDNFTGKIVYDFDQAIARIDTVKS' A
#
# COMPACT_ATOMS: atom_id res chain seq x y z
N MET A 1 -16.52 7.42 13.18
CA MET A 1 -15.35 8.26 12.83
C MET A 1 -15.45 8.59 11.36
N ASP A 2 -15.16 9.82 10.95
CA ASP A 2 -15.11 10.17 9.53
C ASP A 2 -13.91 9.45 8.87
N LYS A 3 -14.05 8.98 7.63
CA LYS A 3 -12.94 8.33 6.93
C LYS A 3 -11.72 9.25 6.87
N LYS A 4 -11.91 10.56 6.80
CA LYS A 4 -10.80 11.54 6.78
C LYS A 4 -9.96 11.55 8.05
N SER A 5 -10.50 11.13 9.20
CA SER A 5 -9.77 11.10 10.47
C SER A 5 -9.10 9.76 10.75
N GLN A 6 -9.18 8.79 9.85
CA GLN A 6 -8.55 7.49 10.02
C GLN A 6 -7.07 7.57 9.66
N GLY A 7 -6.23 7.06 10.56
CA GLY A 7 -4.81 6.93 10.31
C GLY A 7 -4.48 5.94 9.19
N TYR A 8 -3.20 5.83 8.91
CA TYR A 8 -2.63 4.93 7.93
C TYR A 8 -1.69 3.94 8.62
N MET A 9 -1.53 2.76 8.05
CA MET A 9 -0.56 1.77 8.52
C MET A 9 0.05 1.01 7.33
N ASN A 10 1.21 0.39 7.56
CA ASN A 10 1.76 -0.55 6.60
C ASN A 10 0.95 -1.85 6.65
N VAL A 11 0.58 -2.38 5.48
CA VAL A 11 -0.16 -3.64 5.36
C VAL A 11 0.61 -4.80 5.98
N LYS A 12 1.95 -4.82 5.85
CA LYS A 12 2.80 -5.86 6.46
C LYS A 12 2.83 -5.84 7.98
N ASP A 13 2.48 -4.72 8.61
CA ASP A 13 2.37 -4.66 10.08
C ASP A 13 1.13 -5.42 10.57
N ALA A 14 0.10 -5.57 9.73
CA ALA A 14 -1.10 -6.34 10.06
C ALA A 14 -0.99 -7.82 9.68
N ASP A 15 -0.33 -8.11 8.55
CA ASP A 15 -0.06 -9.46 8.06
C ASP A 15 1.38 -9.53 7.53
N PRO A 16 2.34 -10.07 8.32
CA PRO A 16 3.74 -10.18 7.90
C PRO A 16 3.96 -11.12 6.72
N ASP A 17 3.05 -12.07 6.50
CA ASP A 17 3.19 -13.15 5.49
C ASP A 17 2.61 -12.74 4.12
N ILE A 18 1.90 -11.62 4.05
CA ILE A 18 1.34 -11.11 2.79
C ILE A 18 2.44 -10.80 1.76
N ILE A 19 2.21 -11.24 0.53
CA ILE A 19 3.07 -10.92 -0.61
C ILE A 19 2.62 -9.60 -1.21
N ILE A 20 3.54 -8.63 -1.26
CA ILE A 20 3.30 -7.28 -1.80
C ILE A 20 3.98 -7.13 -3.16
N ASP A 21 3.23 -6.68 -4.15
CA ASP A 21 3.71 -6.30 -5.48
C ASP A 21 3.25 -4.88 -5.84
N LEU A 22 4.15 -3.91 -5.67
CA LEU A 22 3.88 -2.49 -5.93
C LEU A 22 4.10 -2.18 -7.42
N LYS A 23 3.14 -2.54 -8.26
CA LYS A 23 3.22 -2.38 -9.74
C LYS A 23 3.74 -1.01 -10.20
N TYR A 24 3.22 0.08 -9.62
CA TYR A 24 3.62 1.44 -9.98
C TYR A 24 4.98 1.89 -9.43
N ALA A 25 5.59 1.12 -8.52
CA ALA A 25 6.95 1.30 -8.03
C ALA A 25 7.99 0.51 -8.84
N THR A 26 7.56 -0.17 -9.90
CA THR A 26 8.44 -0.89 -10.82
C THR A 26 8.08 -0.54 -12.27
N PRO A 27 8.91 -0.86 -13.28
CA PRO A 27 8.52 -0.75 -14.68
C PRO A 27 7.43 -1.75 -15.11
N ASP A 28 7.14 -2.76 -14.30
CA ASP A 28 6.07 -3.75 -14.56
C ASP A 28 4.70 -3.15 -14.27
N ASN A 29 4.31 -2.17 -15.08
CA ASN A 29 2.96 -1.61 -15.10
C ASN A 29 2.66 -1.06 -16.51
N PHE A 30 1.41 -0.67 -16.76
CA PHE A 30 0.97 -0.26 -18.10
C PHE A 30 1.69 0.97 -18.67
N THR A 31 2.33 1.79 -17.82
CA THR A 31 3.10 2.97 -18.24
C THR A 31 4.52 2.63 -18.68
N GLY A 32 5.04 1.44 -18.31
CA GLY A 32 6.43 1.05 -18.51
C GLY A 32 7.46 1.88 -17.73
N LYS A 33 7.01 2.71 -16.78
CA LYS A 33 7.84 3.61 -15.99
C LYS A 33 7.51 3.46 -14.51
N ILE A 34 8.49 3.75 -13.65
CA ILE A 34 8.25 3.94 -12.22
C ILE A 34 7.46 5.24 -12.06
N VAL A 35 6.25 5.15 -11.52
CA VAL A 35 5.36 6.30 -11.26
C VAL A 35 5.57 6.82 -9.85
N TYR A 36 5.84 5.93 -8.89
CA TYR A 36 6.08 6.27 -7.50
C TYR A 36 7.33 5.56 -6.97
N ASP A 37 8.18 6.28 -6.25
CA ASP A 37 9.41 5.74 -5.65
C ASP A 37 9.20 5.47 -4.15
N PHE A 38 8.40 4.44 -3.85
CA PHE A 38 8.21 3.94 -2.49
C PHE A 38 8.22 2.41 -2.48
N ASP A 39 8.62 1.82 -1.36
CA ASP A 39 8.76 0.38 -1.15
C ASP A 39 7.78 -0.17 -0.10
N GLN A 40 6.95 0.68 0.50
CA GLN A 40 5.98 0.31 1.53
C GLN A 40 4.54 0.35 1.01
N ALA A 41 3.76 -0.66 1.37
CA ALA A 41 2.31 -0.71 1.13
C ALA A 41 1.57 -0.03 2.29
N ILE A 42 1.33 1.28 2.20
CA ILE A 42 0.62 2.06 3.22
C ILE A 42 -0.87 2.21 2.81
N ALA A 43 -1.79 1.84 3.70
CA ALA A 43 -3.23 1.97 3.49
C ALA A 43 -3.96 2.44 4.75
N ARG A 44 -5.25 2.79 4.62
CA ARG A 44 -6.09 3.20 5.77
C ARG A 44 -6.26 2.03 6.73
N ILE A 45 -6.14 2.29 8.03
CA ILE A 45 -6.20 1.25 9.08
C ILE A 45 -7.45 0.38 8.99
N ASP A 46 -8.60 0.96 8.66
CA ASP A 46 -9.86 0.21 8.57
C ASP A 46 -9.92 -0.71 7.35
N THR A 47 -9.25 -0.36 6.25
CA THR A 47 -9.15 -1.20 5.04
C THR A 47 -8.22 -2.38 5.28
N VAL A 48 -7.17 -2.19 6.08
CA VAL A 48 -6.20 -3.24 6.40
C VAL A 48 -6.77 -4.23 7.42
N LYS A 49 -7.59 -3.78 8.37
CA LYS A 49 -8.09 -4.59 9.50
C LYS A 49 -9.55 -5.05 9.37
N SER A 50 -10.22 -4.77 8.25
CA SER A 50 -11.63 -5.15 8.02
C SER A 50 -11.83 -6.64 7.80
#